data_AF-A0AA86W3T9-F1
#
_entry.id   AF-A0AA86W3T9-F1
#
_cell.length_a   1.000
_cell.length_b   1.000
_cell.length_c   1.000
_cell.angle_alpha   90.00
_cell.angle_beta   90.00
_cell.angle_gamma   90.00
#
_symmetry.space_group_name_H-M   'P 1'
#
loop_
_entity.id
_entity.type
_entity.pdbx_description
1 polymer ?
#
loop_
_entity_poly.entity_id
_entity_poly.type
_entity_poly.pdbx_seq_one_letter_code
_entity_poly.pdbx_strand_id
1 'polypeptide(L)'
;MPKHLCSDGLENILRQIKILISYYFTIVAMTRKKVKLAYITDVTARKSTYKKRKKGIIKKVSELTILCGIPACAIIASPFDAKPEIWPDPKGAKQVIQRYLDASVIDESKNVNQESFLMQRIAKAQEQLKKLRQENQEKEKTLSMFQYMQGEDLPTDVEVLKELNKLIEKNMKENKIKMDELNRESI
;
A
#
# COMPACT_ATOMS: atom_id res chain seq x y z
N MET A 1 -57.48 5.49 42.44
CA MET A 1 -56.37 6.36 42.00
C MET A 1 -55.23 5.48 41.49
N PRO A 2 -54.86 5.51 40.21
CA PRO A 2 -53.83 4.63 39.66
C PRO A 2 -52.45 5.29 39.76
N LYS A 3 -51.47 4.61 40.38
CA LYS A 3 -50.04 4.98 40.39
C LYS A 3 -49.15 3.79 40.03
N HIS A 4 -49.42 3.11 38.90
CA HIS A 4 -48.62 1.94 38.49
C HIS A 4 -48.25 1.91 37.00
N LEU A 5 -48.07 3.08 36.36
CA LEU A 5 -47.58 3.17 34.99
C LEU A 5 -46.45 4.21 34.91
N CYS A 6 -45.23 3.85 35.32
CA CYS A 6 -44.05 4.70 35.00
C CYS A 6 -42.68 4.00 35.11
N SER A 7 -42.57 2.85 35.78
CA SER A 7 -41.26 2.18 35.96
C SER A 7 -40.77 1.46 34.71
N ASP A 8 -41.64 0.71 34.04
CA ASP A 8 -41.28 -0.15 32.91
C ASP A 8 -40.85 0.66 31.66
N GLY A 9 -41.42 1.86 31.50
CA GLY A 9 -41.05 2.78 30.42
C GLY A 9 -39.62 3.30 30.56
N LEU A 10 -39.20 3.59 31.81
CA LEU A 10 -37.87 4.12 32.09
C LEU A 10 -36.79 3.02 31.92
N GLU A 11 -37.07 1.79 32.33
CA GLU A 11 -36.17 0.66 32.11
C GLU A 11 -35.97 0.36 30.63
N ASN A 12 -37.04 0.44 29.83
CA ASN A 12 -36.95 0.23 28.39
C ASN A 12 -36.15 1.33 27.68
N ILE A 13 -36.30 2.59 28.10
CA ILE A 13 -35.49 3.72 27.63
C ILE A 13 -34.02 3.53 28.00
N LEU A 14 -33.72 3.15 29.24
CA LEU A 14 -32.34 2.87 29.68
C LEU A 14 -31.72 1.70 28.89
N ARG A 15 -32.51 0.68 28.56
CA ARG A 15 -32.06 -0.45 27.73
C ARG A 15 -31.75 -0.01 26.30
N GLN A 16 -32.59 0.82 25.70
CA GLN A 16 -32.35 1.40 24.38
C GLN A 16 -31.13 2.33 24.35
N ILE A 17 -30.95 3.16 25.37
CA ILE A 17 -29.76 4.03 25.52
C ILE A 17 -28.49 3.18 25.62
N LYS A 18 -28.50 2.10 26.42
CA LYS A 18 -27.35 1.17 26.51
C LYS A 18 -27.02 0.52 25.16
N ILE A 19 -28.04 0.10 24.40
CA ILE A 19 -27.86 -0.47 23.06
C ILE A 19 -27.27 0.57 22.10
N LEU A 20 -27.80 1.79 22.10
CA LEU A 20 -27.33 2.89 21.26
C LEU A 20 -25.89 3.30 21.61
N ILE A 21 -25.54 3.39 22.90
CA ILE A 21 -24.17 3.68 23.35
C ILE A 21 -23.22 2.55 22.94
N SER A 22 -23.62 1.29 23.12
CA SER A 22 -22.83 0.14 22.68
C SER A 22 -22.62 0.15 21.17
N TYR A 23 -23.69 0.36 20.40
CA TYR A 23 -23.64 0.42 18.93
C TYR A 23 -22.76 1.58 18.45
N TYR A 24 -22.93 2.78 19.03
CA TYR A 24 -22.13 3.96 18.74
C TYR A 24 -20.65 3.75 19.09
N PHE A 25 -20.33 3.19 20.25
CA PHE A 25 -18.96 2.86 20.63
C PHE A 25 -18.32 1.83 19.69
N THR A 26 -19.09 0.83 19.25
CA THR A 26 -18.64 -0.18 18.29
C THR A 26 -18.36 0.44 16.92
N ILE A 27 -19.21 1.36 16.46
CA ILE A 27 -19.04 2.08 15.18
C ILE A 27 -17.85 3.04 15.24
N VAL A 28 -17.75 3.87 16.29
CA VAL A 28 -16.67 4.87 16.42
C VAL A 28 -15.30 4.21 16.57
N ALA A 29 -15.23 3.03 17.23
CA ALA A 29 -13.99 2.25 17.33
C ALA A 29 -13.54 1.60 16.00
N MET A 30 -14.40 1.54 14.97
CA MET A 30 -14.11 0.84 13.70
C MET A 30 -13.40 1.68 12.64
N THR A 31 -13.27 2.99 12.77
CA THR A 31 -12.47 3.78 11.82
C THR A 31 -10.98 3.66 12.15
N ARG A 32 -10.35 2.59 11.65
CA ARG A 32 -8.90 2.41 11.73
C ARG A 32 -8.22 3.54 10.97
N LYS A 33 -7.62 4.48 11.71
CA LYS A 33 -6.67 5.43 11.11
C LYS A 33 -5.51 4.65 10.49
N LYS A 34 -5.12 5.03 9.26
CA LYS A 34 -3.94 4.48 8.59
C LYS A 34 -2.73 4.74 9.48
N VAL A 35 -2.04 3.67 9.87
CA VAL A 35 -0.84 3.75 10.71
C VAL A 35 0.42 3.81 9.86
N LYS A 36 1.40 4.61 10.28
CA LYS A 36 2.75 4.60 9.69
C LYS A 36 3.41 3.25 10.00
N LEU A 37 4.01 2.61 8.99
CA LEU A 37 4.79 1.37 9.17
C LEU A 37 6.19 1.72 9.66
N ALA A 38 6.28 2.18 10.91
CA ALA A 38 7.52 2.51 11.59
C ALA A 38 7.49 1.99 13.03
N TYR A 39 8.65 2.01 13.70
CA TYR A 39 8.74 1.65 15.11
C TYR A 39 7.84 2.55 15.96
N ILE A 40 6.97 1.95 16.78
CA ILE A 40 6.09 2.68 17.70
C ILE A 40 6.90 3.05 18.93
N THR A 41 7.18 4.33 19.16
CA THR A 41 8.01 4.79 20.28
C THR A 41 7.31 4.60 21.63
N ASP A 42 6.03 4.95 21.71
CA ASP A 42 5.18 4.76 22.89
C ASP A 42 5.10 3.26 23.26
N VAL A 43 5.59 2.93 24.46
CA VAL A 43 5.72 1.57 24.97
C VAL A 43 4.35 0.91 25.18
N THR A 44 3.37 1.65 25.70
CA THR A 44 2.02 1.14 25.99
C THR A 44 1.26 0.90 24.70
N ALA A 45 1.33 1.85 23.76
CA ALA A 45 0.77 1.68 22.42
C ALA A 45 1.45 0.52 21.67
N ARG A 46 2.77 0.38 21.77
CA ARG A 46 3.54 -0.72 21.17
C ARG A 46 3.14 -2.06 21.76
N LYS A 47 3.01 -2.18 23.08
CA LYS A 47 2.59 -3.43 23.77
C LYS A 47 1.17 -3.84 23.41
N SER A 48 0.23 -2.91 23.38
CA SER A 48 -1.17 -3.20 22.99
C SER A 48 -1.27 -3.60 21.51
N THR A 49 -0.54 -2.91 20.63
CA THR A 49 -0.46 -3.23 19.21
C THR A 49 0.18 -4.60 18.97
N TYR A 50 1.27 -4.91 19.68
CA TYR A 50 1.93 -6.20 19.65
C TYR A 50 0.95 -7.33 19.98
N LYS A 51 0.23 -7.25 21.10
CA LYS A 51 -0.75 -8.28 21.50
C LYS A 51 -1.82 -8.50 20.42
N LYS A 52 -2.38 -7.42 19.86
CA LYS A 52 -3.40 -7.49 18.81
C LYS A 52 -2.86 -8.10 17.52
N ARG A 53 -1.68 -7.64 17.05
CA ARG A 53 -1.05 -8.11 15.81
C ARG A 53 -0.55 -9.54 15.94
N LYS A 54 0.05 -9.93 17.06
CA LYS A 54 0.46 -11.31 17.36
C LYS A 54 -0.70 -12.29 17.16
N LYS A 55 -1.83 -12.00 17.82
CA LYS A 55 -3.06 -12.80 17.67
C LYS A 55 -3.55 -12.83 16.22
N GLY A 56 -3.52 -11.70 15.53
CA GLY A 56 -3.91 -11.60 14.12
C GLY A 56 -3.02 -12.43 13.18
N ILE A 57 -1.70 -12.38 13.36
CA ILE A 57 -0.74 -13.15 12.56
C ILE A 57 -0.96 -14.65 12.77
N ILE A 58 -1.02 -15.10 14.03
CA ILE A 58 -1.25 -16.52 14.35
C ILE A 58 -2.56 -17.01 13.73
N LYS A 59 -3.63 -16.22 13.84
CA LYS A 59 -4.91 -16.54 13.20
C LYS A 59 -4.75 -16.68 11.69
N LYS A 60 -4.03 -15.77 11.03
CA LYS A 60 -3.84 -15.80 9.58
C LYS A 60 -2.98 -16.99 9.12
N VAL A 61 -1.95 -17.34 9.88
CA VAL A 61 -1.13 -18.53 9.59
C VAL A 61 -1.96 -19.80 9.77
N SER A 62 -2.79 -19.86 10.82
CA SER A 62 -3.73 -20.98 11.03
C SER A 62 -4.76 -21.09 9.91
N GLU A 63 -5.42 -20.00 9.53
CA GLU A 63 -6.36 -19.95 8.40
C GLU A 63 -5.69 -20.39 7.09
N LEU A 64 -4.48 -19.92 6.81
CA LEU A 64 -3.74 -20.29 5.60
C LEU A 64 -3.37 -21.78 5.57
N THR A 65 -2.94 -22.33 6.71
CA THR A 65 -2.64 -23.77 6.85
C THR A 65 -3.88 -24.62 6.58
N ILE A 66 -5.04 -24.21 7.11
CA ILE A 66 -6.31 -24.94 6.96
C ILE A 66 -6.86 -24.82 5.54
N LEU A 67 -6.93 -23.60 5.00
CA LEU A 67 -7.61 -23.34 3.72
C LEU A 67 -6.79 -23.82 2.52
N CYS A 68 -5.47 -23.72 2.60
CA CYS A 68 -4.60 -24.07 1.48
C CYS A 68 -3.92 -25.43 1.66
N GLY A 69 -4.01 -26.06 2.83
CA GLY A 69 -3.33 -27.33 3.12
C GLY A 69 -1.80 -27.22 3.14
N ILE A 70 -1.27 -26.02 3.34
CA ILE A 70 0.18 -25.76 3.29
C ILE A 70 0.75 -25.78 4.72
N PRO A 71 1.80 -26.56 5.01
CA PRO A 71 2.45 -26.53 6.31
C PRO A 71 3.13 -25.18 6.55
N ALA A 72 2.77 -24.52 7.65
CA ALA A 72 3.37 -23.26 8.05
C ALA A 72 3.56 -23.22 9.58
N CYS A 73 4.51 -22.40 10.03
CA CYS A 73 4.71 -22.11 11.44
C CYS A 73 5.02 -20.63 11.66
N ALA A 74 4.81 -20.14 12.88
CA ALA A 74 5.17 -18.77 13.26
C ALA A 74 5.99 -18.79 14.55
N ILE A 75 7.10 -18.05 14.55
CA ILE A 75 7.95 -17.80 15.73
C ILE A 75 7.99 -16.28 15.95
N ILE A 76 7.43 -15.81 17.06
CA ILE A 76 7.29 -14.38 17.34
C ILE A 76 7.95 -14.07 18.68
N ALA A 77 9.10 -13.40 18.64
CA ALA A 77 9.80 -12.90 19.82
C ALA A 77 9.43 -11.44 20.11
N SER A 78 9.48 -11.06 21.39
CA SER A 78 9.14 -9.71 21.84
C SER A 78 9.78 -9.42 23.19
N PRO A 79 10.21 -8.17 23.45
CA PRO A 79 10.70 -7.77 24.77
C PRO A 79 9.60 -7.75 25.85
N PHE A 80 8.33 -7.89 25.45
CA PHE A 80 7.20 -7.92 26.39
C PHE A 80 6.86 -9.32 26.91
N ASP A 81 7.42 -10.36 26.29
CA ASP A 81 7.13 -11.76 26.59
C ASP A 81 8.44 -12.43 27.05
N ALA A 82 8.37 -13.27 28.10
CA ALA A 82 9.55 -13.94 28.63
C ALA A 82 10.10 -15.03 27.68
N LYS A 83 9.24 -15.57 26.82
CA LYS A 83 9.57 -16.59 25.82
C LYS A 83 8.93 -16.23 24.49
N PRO A 84 9.52 -16.65 23.36
CA PRO A 84 8.87 -16.52 22.06
C PRO A 84 7.55 -17.25 22.02
N GLU A 85 6.58 -16.67 21.34
CA GLU A 85 5.35 -17.36 20.96
C GLU A 85 5.66 -18.26 19.77
N ILE A 86 5.29 -19.54 19.86
CA ILE A 86 5.51 -20.52 18.81
C ILE A 86 4.17 -21.16 18.46
N TRP A 87 3.79 -21.07 17.19
CA TRP A 87 2.60 -21.72 16.64
C TRP A 87 2.99 -22.71 15.53
N PRO A 88 2.37 -23.89 15.42
CA PRO A 88 1.27 -24.40 16.28
C PRO A 88 1.73 -24.81 17.68
N ASP A 89 2.89 -25.44 17.76
CA ASP A 89 3.60 -25.80 18.98
C ASP A 89 5.09 -26.00 18.61
N PRO A 90 6.02 -26.09 19.57
CA PRO A 90 7.45 -26.23 19.28
C PRO A 90 7.81 -27.45 18.40
N LYS A 91 7.11 -28.59 18.55
CA LYS A 91 7.36 -29.79 17.75
C LYS A 91 6.85 -29.59 16.33
N GLY A 92 5.63 -29.07 16.17
CA GLY A 92 5.05 -28.77 14.86
C GLY A 92 5.89 -27.74 14.08
N ALA A 93 6.32 -26.66 14.74
CA ALA A 93 7.19 -25.66 14.13
C ALA A 93 8.54 -26.26 13.70
N LYS A 94 9.15 -27.11 14.53
CA LYS A 94 10.41 -27.80 14.19
C LYS A 94 10.27 -28.67 12.94
N GLN A 95 9.15 -29.40 12.80
CA GLN A 95 8.90 -30.22 11.60
C GLN A 95 8.81 -29.38 10.32
N VAL A 96 8.12 -28.24 10.38
CA VAL A 96 8.02 -27.31 9.24
C VAL A 96 9.40 -26.77 8.86
N ILE A 97 10.21 -26.37 9.86
CA ILE A 97 11.57 -25.88 9.63
C ILE A 97 12.47 -26.96 9.05
N GLN A 98 12.44 -28.18 9.59
CA GLN A 98 13.23 -29.30 9.06
C GLN A 98 12.86 -29.58 7.61
N ARG A 99 11.57 -29.68 7.29
CA ARG A 99 11.10 -29.86 5.91
C ARG A 99 11.59 -28.76 4.96
N TYR A 100 11.68 -27.53 5.45
CA TYR A 100 12.22 -26.41 4.67
C TYR A 100 13.74 -26.55 4.45
N LEU A 101 14.50 -26.95 5.48
CA LEU A 101 15.96 -27.15 5.38
C LEU A 101 16.35 -28.37 4.54
N ASP A 102 15.55 -29.44 4.59
CA ASP A 102 15.77 -30.68 3.85
C ASP A 102 15.42 -30.55 2.36
N ALA A 103 14.81 -29.45 1.94
CA ALA A 103 14.53 -29.19 0.54
C ALA A 103 15.84 -28.98 -0.22
N SER A 104 16.15 -29.88 -1.18
CA SER A 104 17.41 -29.94 -1.93
C SER A 104 17.73 -28.68 -2.76
N VAL A 105 16.74 -27.82 -2.95
CA VAL A 105 16.89 -26.47 -3.50
C VAL A 105 16.14 -25.52 -2.56
N ILE A 106 16.86 -24.97 -1.57
CA ILE A 106 16.40 -23.72 -0.93
C ILE A 106 16.55 -22.66 -2.01
N ASP A 107 15.51 -22.53 -2.82
CA ASP A 107 15.40 -21.46 -3.80
C ASP A 107 15.14 -20.17 -3.02
N GLU A 108 16.22 -19.54 -2.54
CA GLU A 108 16.15 -18.30 -1.75
C GLU A 108 15.42 -17.18 -2.49
N SER A 109 15.28 -17.27 -3.83
CA SER A 109 14.48 -16.33 -4.61
C SER A 109 12.97 -16.40 -4.29
N LYS A 110 12.49 -17.52 -3.75
CA LYS A 110 11.10 -17.70 -3.29
C LYS A 110 10.88 -17.20 -1.86
N ASN A 111 11.95 -16.92 -1.13
CA ASN A 111 11.83 -16.27 0.18
C ASN A 111 11.41 -14.82 -0.04
N VAL A 112 10.17 -14.51 0.32
CA VAL A 112 9.67 -13.14 0.23
C VAL A 112 10.30 -12.32 1.35
N ASN A 113 11.43 -11.68 1.05
CA ASN A 113 12.00 -10.66 1.93
C ASN A 113 11.15 -9.39 1.82
N GLN A 114 10.51 -9.01 2.93
CA GLN A 114 9.68 -7.82 3.01
C GLN A 114 10.43 -6.55 2.61
N GLU A 115 11.73 -6.45 2.94
CA GLU A 115 12.58 -5.33 2.53
C GLU A 115 12.72 -5.26 1.01
N SER A 116 13.08 -6.38 0.37
CA SER A 116 13.21 -6.46 -1.08
C SER A 116 11.90 -6.10 -1.80
N PHE A 117 10.77 -6.58 -1.27
CA PHE A 117 9.44 -6.27 -1.82
C PHE A 117 9.11 -4.78 -1.70
N LEU A 118 9.41 -4.17 -0.54
CA LEU A 118 9.20 -2.74 -0.35
C LEU A 118 10.12 -1.92 -1.24
N MET A 119 11.40 -2.29 -1.37
CA MET A 119 12.35 -1.65 -2.27
C MET A 119 11.90 -1.72 -3.73
N GLN A 120 11.40 -2.88 -4.18
CA GLN A 120 10.84 -3.03 -5.52
C GLN A 120 9.64 -2.10 -5.75
N ARG A 121 8.76 -1.94 -4.74
CA ARG A 121 7.63 -1.01 -4.82
C ARG A 121 8.07 0.45 -4.84
N ILE A 122 9.10 0.80 -4.06
CA ILE A 122 9.69 2.14 -4.06
C ILE A 122 10.28 2.44 -5.44
N ALA A 123 11.06 1.51 -6.01
CA ALA A 123 11.66 1.66 -7.34
C ALA A 123 10.58 1.86 -8.42
N LYS A 124 9.50 1.06 -8.39
CA LYS A 124 8.36 1.25 -9.31
C LYS A 124 7.70 2.62 -9.15
N ALA A 125 7.49 3.09 -7.91
CA ALA A 125 6.91 4.40 -7.66
C ALA A 125 7.84 5.54 -8.13
N GLN A 126 9.16 5.40 -7.94
CA GLN A 126 10.16 6.34 -8.43
C GLN A 126 10.18 6.39 -9.96
N GLU A 127 10.07 5.26 -10.63
CA GLU A 127 10.02 5.21 -12.09
C GLU A 127 8.74 5.86 -12.64
N GLN A 128 7.58 5.60 -12.03
CA GLN A 128 6.33 6.26 -12.38
C GLN A 128 6.44 7.78 -12.21
N LEU A 129 7.04 8.23 -11.10
CA LEU A 129 7.25 9.65 -10.84
C LEU A 129 8.24 10.28 -11.84
N LYS A 130 9.26 9.54 -12.29
CA LYS A 130 10.17 9.99 -13.36
C LYS A 130 9.42 10.16 -14.69
N LYS A 131 8.57 9.20 -15.07
CA LYS A 131 7.75 9.28 -16.30
C LYS A 131 6.81 10.48 -16.26
N LEU A 132 6.08 10.66 -15.15
CA LEU A 132 5.21 11.82 -14.95
C LEU A 132 5.97 13.16 -15.04
N ARG A 133 7.19 13.25 -14.50
CA ARG A 133 8.02 14.45 -14.63
C ARG A 133 8.41 14.71 -16.09
N GLN A 134 8.79 13.68 -16.83
CA GLN A 134 9.13 13.81 -18.25
C GLN A 134 7.92 14.23 -19.09
N GLU A 135 6.76 13.62 -18.86
CA GLU A 135 5.50 14.01 -19.52
C GLU A 135 5.10 15.45 -19.21
N ASN A 136 5.26 15.88 -17.95
CA ASN A 136 4.98 17.27 -17.58
C ASN A 136 5.96 18.24 -18.27
N GLN A 137 7.25 17.91 -18.33
CA GLN A 137 8.24 18.72 -19.04
C GLN A 137 7.95 18.80 -20.55
N GLU A 138 7.54 17.71 -21.18
CA GLU A 138 7.16 17.72 -22.60
C GLU A 138 5.93 18.60 -22.83
N LYS A 139 4.91 18.51 -21.95
CA LYS A 139 3.72 19.37 -22.00
C LYS A 139 4.06 20.84 -21.79
N GLU A 140 4.92 21.18 -20.83
CA GLU A 140 5.38 22.55 -20.59
C GLU A 140 6.06 23.12 -21.83
N LYS A 141 6.98 22.37 -22.44
CA LYS A 141 7.67 22.78 -23.68
C LYS A 141 6.69 22.98 -24.84
N THR A 142 5.73 22.07 -25.00
CA THR A 142 4.67 22.21 -26.00
C THR A 142 3.84 23.47 -25.76
N LEU A 143 3.47 23.76 -24.51
CA LEU A 143 2.70 24.94 -24.15
C LEU A 143 3.46 26.23 -24.48
N SER A 144 4.73 26.32 -24.10
CA SER A 144 5.59 27.45 -24.45
C SER A 144 5.72 27.64 -25.95
N MET A 145 5.85 26.55 -26.72
CA MET A 145 5.89 26.64 -28.18
C MET A 145 4.59 27.24 -28.76
N PHE A 146 3.42 26.88 -28.23
CA PHE A 146 2.15 27.49 -28.62
C PHE A 146 2.11 28.99 -28.30
N GLN A 147 2.66 29.41 -27.16
CA GLN A 147 2.75 30.82 -26.78
C GLN A 147 3.62 31.61 -27.76
N TYR A 148 4.80 31.10 -28.13
CA TYR A 148 5.67 31.77 -29.10
C TYR A 148 5.02 31.88 -30.48
N MET A 149 4.28 30.85 -30.92
CA MET A 149 3.51 30.92 -32.16
C MET A 149 2.39 31.96 -32.13
N GLN A 150 1.89 32.32 -30.94
CA GLN A 150 0.88 33.37 -30.75
C GLN A 150 1.49 34.78 -30.64
N GLY A 151 2.82 34.91 -30.74
CA GLY A 151 3.52 36.20 -30.75
C GLY A 151 4.14 36.61 -29.42
N GLU A 152 4.21 35.72 -28.41
CA GLU A 152 5.06 35.95 -27.25
C GLU A 152 6.55 35.89 -27.62
N ASP A 153 7.37 36.70 -26.93
CA ASP A 153 8.82 36.73 -27.16
C ASP A 153 9.49 35.40 -26.84
N LEU A 154 10.45 35.00 -27.66
CA LEU A 154 11.23 33.80 -27.41
C LEU A 154 12.14 33.94 -26.17
N PRO A 155 12.49 32.83 -25.51
CA PRO A 155 13.46 32.84 -24.43
C PRO A 155 14.81 33.37 -24.91
N THR A 156 15.45 34.22 -24.12
CA THR A 156 16.81 34.71 -24.40
C THR A 156 17.89 33.68 -24.04
N ASP A 157 17.53 32.66 -23.24
CA ASP A 157 18.45 31.60 -22.82
C ASP A 157 18.75 30.64 -23.99
N VAL A 158 20.02 30.62 -24.39
CA VAL A 158 20.54 29.80 -25.49
C VAL A 158 20.32 28.31 -25.27
N GLU A 159 20.36 27.83 -24.03
CA GLU A 159 20.18 26.41 -23.74
C GLU A 159 18.71 26.00 -23.90
N VAL A 160 17.79 26.86 -23.47
CA VAL A 160 16.34 26.69 -23.70
C VAL A 160 16.02 26.72 -25.20
N LEU A 161 16.64 27.63 -25.95
CA LEU A 161 16.49 27.70 -27.41
C LEU A 161 17.00 26.44 -28.12
N LYS A 162 18.12 25.86 -27.68
CA LYS A 162 18.61 24.57 -28.22
C LYS A 162 17.63 23.43 -27.96
N GLU A 163 17.03 23.38 -26.76
CA GLU A 163 16.03 22.36 -26.43
C GLU A 163 14.76 22.52 -27.27
N LEU A 164 14.29 23.75 -27.48
CA LEU A 164 13.18 24.07 -28.38
C LEU A 164 13.48 23.62 -29.82
N ASN A 165 14.68 23.90 -30.34
CA ASN A 165 15.04 23.51 -31.70
C ASN A 165 15.05 21.97 -31.87
N LYS A 166 15.59 21.23 -30.89
CA LYS A 166 15.52 19.75 -30.87
C LYS A 166 14.07 19.24 -30.88
N LEU A 167 13.18 19.90 -30.16
CA LEU A 167 11.77 19.53 -30.11
C LEU A 167 11.05 19.79 -31.44
N ILE A 168 11.34 20.93 -32.09
CA ILE A 168 10.83 21.26 -33.43
C ILE A 168 11.28 20.21 -34.44
N GLU A 169 12.58 19.88 -34.47
CA GLU A 169 13.12 18.85 -35.36
C GLU A 169 12.46 17.49 -35.17
N LYS A 170 12.23 17.08 -33.91
CA LYS A 170 11.51 15.84 -33.58
C LYS A 170 10.08 15.87 -34.14
N ASN A 171 9.32 16.92 -33.86
CA ASN A 171 7.93 17.05 -34.32
C ASN A 171 7.83 17.09 -35.85
N MET A 172 8.74 17.79 -36.52
CA MET A 172 8.81 17.83 -37.99
C MET A 172 9.07 16.44 -38.58
N LYS A 173 9.95 15.64 -37.96
CA LYS A 173 10.20 14.25 -38.37
C LYS A 173 8.97 13.36 -38.16
N GLU A 174 8.33 13.44 -36.99
CA GLU A 174 7.12 12.65 -36.70
C GLU A 174 5.96 13.01 -37.64
N ASN A 175 5.75 14.30 -37.93
CA ASN A 175 4.74 14.73 -38.88
C ASN A 175 5.03 14.25 -40.30
N LYS A 176 6.31 14.23 -40.71
CA LYS A 176 6.71 13.68 -42.01
C LYS A 176 6.38 12.19 -42.11
N ILE A 177 6.72 11.40 -41.08
CA ILE A 177 6.39 9.97 -41.02
C ILE A 177 4.88 9.74 -41.13
N LYS A 178 4.08 10.47 -40.33
CA LYS A 178 2.62 10.38 -40.37
C LYS A 178 2.04 10.77 -41.74
N MET A 179 2.60 11.78 -42.40
CA MET A 179 2.19 12.15 -43.76
C MET A 179 2.49 11.03 -44.76
N ASP A 180 3.67 10.41 -44.66
CA ASP A 180 4.06 9.30 -45.53
C ASP A 180 3.19 8.05 -45.31
N GLU A 181 2.75 7.79 -44.06
CA GLU A 181 1.81 6.71 -43.73
C GLU A 181 0.44 6.93 -44.34
N LEU A 182 -0.15 8.12 -44.15
CA LEU A 182 -1.45 8.48 -44.74
C LEU A 182 -1.44 8.38 -46.27
N ASN A 183 -0.35 8.83 -46.90
CA ASN A 183 -0.19 8.75 -48.36
C ASN A 183 -0.07 7.30 -48.87
N ARG A 184 0.42 6.36 -48.04
CA ARG A 184 0.49 4.93 -48.38
C ARG A 184 -0.85 4.22 -48.20
N GLU A 185 -1.68 4.63 -47.24
CA GLU A 185 -3.02 4.08 -47.01
C GLU A 185 -4.07 4.59 -48.02
N SER A 186 -3.73 5.61 -48.80
CA SER A 186 -4.59 6.23 -49.82
C SER A 186 -4.47 5.61 -51.21
N ILE A 187 -3.66 4.55 -51.38
CA ILE A 187 -3.41 3.79 -52.61
C ILE A 187 -4.04 2.40 -52.46
#